data_AF-A0A212CVK8-F1
#
_entry.id   AF-A0A212CVK8-F1
#
_cell.length_a   1.000
_cell.length_b   1.000
_cell.length_c   1.000
_cell.angle_alpha   90.00
_cell.angle_beta   90.00
_cell.angle_gamma   90.00
#
_symmetry.space_group_name_H-M   'P 1'
#
loop_
_entity.id
_entity.type
_entity.pdbx_description
1 polymer ?
#
loop_
_entity_poly.entity_id
_entity_poly.type
_entity_poly.pdbx_seq_one_letter_code
_entity_poly.pdbx_strand_id
1 'polypeptide(L)'
;MKSKHLHEVLSRADPQKALRHFRAIKKWHSKHSNTLLRKGAFLNYSQKIQAAVKALNLEGTNQNGRSPETYQMLRMWAELDEQSRRKYQKKAAPCPDPSLSVWRPDIYFASVSETFEKKMDDYSCEWAAQAERSYEKSGLSLDSLRTLLQLKWQRSLCDPGEAVGLLAAQSIGEPSTQMTLNTFHFAGRGEMNVTLGIPRLREILMVASANIKTPMMSVPVFNTKKALKKVKSLKKQLTRVLEKIDVQESFCMGEKQNKFRVYQLRFQFLPHAYYQQEKCMRPEDILHFMETRTPRA
;
A
#
# COMPACT_ATOMS: atom_id res chain seq x y z
N MET A 1 -22.70 -9.50 -50.83
CA MET A 1 -22.32 -10.55 -49.86
C MET A 1 -23.16 -10.39 -48.59
N LYS A 2 -24.15 -11.25 -48.34
CA LYS A 2 -24.98 -11.20 -47.13
C LYS A 2 -24.16 -11.75 -45.94
N SER A 3 -23.97 -10.96 -44.90
CA SER A 3 -23.11 -11.29 -43.75
C SER A 3 -23.70 -12.46 -42.95
N LYS A 4 -23.07 -13.63 -43.06
CA LYS A 4 -23.48 -14.87 -42.35
C LYS A 4 -23.42 -14.76 -40.81
N HIS A 5 -22.90 -13.65 -40.27
CA HIS A 5 -22.71 -13.43 -38.83
C HIS A 5 -23.43 -12.19 -38.27
N LEU A 6 -24.34 -11.56 -39.02
CA LEU A 6 -25.04 -10.34 -38.56
C LEU A 6 -25.76 -10.56 -37.22
N HIS A 7 -26.45 -11.69 -37.09
CA HIS A 7 -27.18 -12.04 -35.88
C HIS A 7 -26.26 -12.22 -34.66
N GLU A 8 -25.05 -12.76 -34.88
CA GLU A 8 -24.05 -12.92 -33.84
C GLU A 8 -23.49 -11.58 -33.37
N VAL A 9 -23.22 -10.67 -34.30
CA VAL A 9 -22.76 -9.30 -34.01
C VAL A 9 -23.84 -8.51 -33.26
N LEU A 10 -25.10 -8.59 -33.71
CA LEU A 10 -26.23 -7.95 -33.03
C LEU A 10 -26.42 -8.49 -31.60
N SER A 11 -26.18 -9.79 -31.37
CA SER A 11 -26.25 -10.39 -30.02
C SER A 11 -25.14 -9.94 -29.05
N ARG A 12 -24.05 -9.39 -29.60
CA ARG A 12 -22.90 -8.83 -28.85
C ARG A 12 -23.03 -7.32 -28.65
N ALA A 13 -23.73 -6.64 -29.56
CA ALA A 13 -24.13 -5.25 -29.43
C ALA A 13 -25.25 -5.02 -28.39
N ASP A 14 -25.90 -6.09 -27.91
CA ASP A 14 -26.92 -6.00 -26.86
C ASP A 14 -26.30 -5.65 -25.48
N PRO A 15 -26.60 -4.47 -24.90
CA PRO A 15 -26.08 -4.05 -23.60
C PRO A 15 -26.58 -4.91 -22.43
N GLN A 16 -27.65 -5.69 -22.61
CA GLN A 16 -28.29 -6.39 -21.50
C GLN A 16 -27.35 -7.36 -20.77
N LYS A 17 -26.41 -8.00 -21.47
CA LYS A 17 -25.47 -8.96 -20.84
C LYS A 17 -24.54 -8.25 -19.86
N ALA A 18 -23.90 -7.17 -20.30
CA ALA A 18 -23.01 -6.36 -19.46
C ALA A 18 -23.78 -5.69 -18.32
N LEU A 19 -24.97 -5.12 -18.60
CA LEU A 19 -25.81 -4.49 -17.58
C LEU A 19 -26.31 -5.48 -16.51
N ARG A 20 -26.68 -6.70 -16.89
CA ARG A 20 -27.05 -7.76 -15.93
C ARG A 20 -25.87 -8.10 -15.02
N HIS A 21 -24.66 -8.15 -15.58
CA HIS A 21 -23.45 -8.39 -14.81
C HIS A 21 -23.18 -7.26 -13.81
N PHE A 22 -23.29 -6.00 -14.24
CA PHE A 22 -23.20 -4.85 -13.33
C PHE A 22 -24.26 -4.86 -12.23
N ARG A 23 -25.49 -5.25 -12.53
CA ARG A 23 -26.54 -5.42 -11.51
C ARG A 23 -26.15 -6.49 -10.49
N ALA A 24 -25.51 -7.59 -10.92
CA ALA A 24 -25.01 -8.62 -10.01
C ALA A 24 -23.88 -8.09 -9.10
N ILE A 25 -22.94 -7.31 -9.66
CA ILE A 25 -21.86 -6.65 -8.91
C ILE A 25 -22.43 -5.66 -7.89
N LYS A 26 -23.34 -4.75 -8.31
CA LYS A 26 -24.00 -3.79 -7.41
C LYS A 26 -24.79 -4.49 -6.29
N LYS A 27 -25.50 -5.57 -6.60
CA LYS A 27 -26.22 -6.41 -5.62
C LYS A 27 -25.28 -7.12 -4.66
N TRP A 28 -24.07 -7.48 -5.10
CA TRP A 28 -23.06 -8.08 -4.22
C TRP A 28 -22.48 -7.02 -3.28
N HIS A 29 -22.15 -5.82 -3.78
CA HIS A 29 -21.66 -4.70 -2.97
C HIS A 29 -22.67 -4.22 -1.93
N SER A 30 -23.97 -4.14 -2.27
CA SER A 30 -25.00 -3.74 -1.30
C SER A 30 -25.12 -4.72 -0.14
N LYS A 31 -24.88 -6.01 -0.38
CA LYS A 31 -24.84 -7.06 0.65
C LYS A 31 -23.53 -7.08 1.44
N HIS A 32 -22.45 -6.54 0.89
CA HIS A 32 -21.09 -6.61 1.45
C HIS A 32 -20.43 -5.23 1.47
N SER A 33 -21.05 -4.27 2.14
CA SER A 33 -20.57 -2.88 2.24
C SER A 33 -19.18 -2.73 2.87
N ASN A 34 -18.71 -3.75 3.62
CA ASN A 34 -17.41 -3.78 4.27
C ASN A 34 -16.42 -4.69 3.51
N THR A 35 -16.02 -4.26 2.31
CA THR A 35 -15.17 -4.97 1.34
C THR A 35 -13.73 -5.23 1.78
N LEU A 36 -13.27 -4.64 2.89
CA LEU A 36 -11.88 -4.75 3.35
C LEU A 36 -11.57 -6.05 4.11
N LEU A 37 -12.57 -6.84 4.46
CA LEU A 37 -12.36 -8.12 5.12
C LEU A 37 -12.25 -9.21 4.05
N ARG A 38 -11.01 -9.52 3.60
CA ARG A 38 -10.73 -10.75 2.85
C ARG A 38 -11.02 -11.97 3.75
N LYS A 39 -12.29 -12.35 3.87
CA LYS A 39 -12.71 -13.56 4.56
C LYS A 39 -12.65 -14.74 3.60
N GLY A 40 -11.45 -15.27 3.42
CA GLY A 40 -11.27 -16.49 2.64
C GLY A 40 -11.97 -17.69 3.28
N ALA A 41 -12.26 -18.72 2.49
CA ALA A 41 -12.86 -19.95 2.98
C ALA A 41 -12.02 -20.59 4.11
N PHE A 42 -10.69 -20.56 3.95
CA PHE A 42 -9.74 -21.01 4.97
C PHE A 42 -9.78 -20.14 6.23
N LEU A 43 -9.94 -18.82 6.12
CA LEU A 43 -9.98 -17.92 7.28
C LEU A 43 -11.24 -18.16 8.13
N ASN A 44 -12.38 -18.40 7.49
CA ASN A 44 -13.62 -18.74 8.20
C ASN A 44 -13.52 -20.12 8.89
N TYR A 45 -12.83 -21.07 8.25
CA TYR A 45 -12.54 -22.38 8.84
C TYR A 45 -11.57 -22.27 10.02
N SER A 46 -10.48 -21.52 9.83
CA SER A 46 -9.44 -21.36 10.83
C SER A 46 -9.98 -20.71 12.09
N GLN A 47 -10.81 -19.66 11.99
CA GLN A 47 -11.44 -19.04 13.15
C GLN A 47 -12.30 -20.00 13.98
N LYS A 48 -12.99 -20.94 13.34
CA LYS A 48 -13.84 -21.92 14.04
C LYS A 48 -13.00 -22.99 14.75
N ILE A 49 -11.89 -23.40 14.16
CA ILE A 49 -11.08 -24.53 14.63
C ILE A 49 -9.89 -24.09 15.49
N GLN A 50 -9.54 -22.79 15.47
CA GLN A 50 -8.45 -22.23 16.24
C GLN A 50 -8.58 -22.52 17.75
N ALA A 51 -9.79 -22.46 18.32
CA ALA A 51 -10.01 -22.79 19.73
C ALA A 51 -9.75 -24.27 20.04
N ALA A 52 -10.18 -25.17 19.14
CA ALA A 52 -9.99 -26.61 19.29
C ALA A 52 -8.52 -27.01 19.16
N VAL A 53 -7.78 -26.42 18.22
CA VAL A 53 -6.35 -26.73 18.02
C VAL A 53 -5.48 -26.11 19.12
N LYS A 54 -5.84 -24.94 19.64
CA LYS A 54 -5.16 -24.37 20.81
C LYS A 54 -5.35 -25.23 22.06
N ALA A 55 -6.48 -25.90 22.20
CA ALA A 55 -6.73 -26.81 23.31
C ALA A 55 -5.86 -28.09 23.26
N LEU A 56 -5.24 -28.40 22.12
CA LEU A 56 -4.34 -29.55 21.96
C LEU A 56 -2.93 -29.30 22.51
N ASN A 57 -2.60 -28.07 22.97
CA ASN A 57 -1.32 -27.69 23.60
C ASN A 57 -0.09 -28.32 22.93
N LEU A 58 0.04 -28.12 21.61
CA LEU A 58 1.13 -28.72 20.83
C LEU A 58 2.45 -28.00 21.14
N GLU A 59 3.41 -28.72 21.72
CA GLU A 59 4.76 -28.21 21.95
C GLU A 59 5.62 -28.35 20.68
N GLY A 60 6.18 -27.23 20.20
CA GLY A 60 7.06 -27.24 19.03
C GLY A 60 7.72 -25.88 18.78
N THR A 61 8.91 -25.91 18.19
CA THR A 61 9.66 -24.69 17.85
C THR A 61 9.00 -23.95 16.68
N ASN A 62 8.87 -22.63 16.79
CA ASN A 62 8.41 -21.78 15.69
C ASN A 62 9.42 -21.82 14.53
N GLN A 63 9.13 -22.60 13.49
CA GLN A 63 9.87 -22.53 12.24
C GLN A 63 9.23 -21.48 11.33
N ASN A 64 10.03 -20.55 10.80
CA ASN A 64 9.60 -19.52 9.85
C ASN A 64 8.46 -18.60 10.36
N GLY A 65 8.39 -18.39 11.68
CA GLY A 65 7.37 -17.53 12.30
C GLY A 65 5.95 -18.12 12.31
N ARG A 66 5.79 -19.40 11.96
CA ARG A 66 4.52 -20.13 12.07
C ARG A 66 4.59 -21.11 13.23
N SER A 67 3.52 -21.13 14.01
CA SER A 67 3.39 -22.01 15.17
C SER A 67 2.97 -23.42 14.76
N PRO A 68 3.29 -24.48 15.54
CA PRO A 68 2.91 -25.86 15.23
C PRO A 68 1.39 -26.03 15.07
N GLU A 69 0.58 -25.28 15.82
CA GLU A 69 -0.89 -25.25 15.68
C GLU A 69 -1.32 -24.79 14.31
N THR A 70 -0.60 -23.81 13.73
CA THR A 70 -0.89 -23.27 12.40
C THR A 70 -0.67 -24.34 11.32
N TYR A 71 0.37 -25.15 11.46
CA TYR A 71 0.63 -26.27 10.54
C TYR A 71 -0.42 -27.36 10.64
N GLN A 72 -0.86 -27.70 11.87
CA GLN A 72 -1.92 -28.68 12.06
C GLN A 72 -3.24 -28.22 11.45
N MET A 73 -3.60 -26.94 11.62
CA MET A 73 -4.79 -26.36 10.98
C MET A 73 -4.73 -26.40 9.44
N LEU A 74 -3.54 -26.24 8.86
CA LEU A 74 -3.35 -26.34 7.41
C LEU A 74 -3.54 -27.78 6.91
N ARG A 75 -3.01 -28.77 7.63
CA ARG A 75 -3.22 -30.20 7.31
C ARG A 75 -4.69 -30.58 7.39
N MET A 76 -5.37 -30.23 8.49
CA MET A 76 -6.80 -30.49 8.67
C MET A 76 -7.67 -29.84 7.59
N TRP A 77 -7.26 -28.68 7.05
CA TRP A 77 -7.96 -28.06 5.91
C TRP A 77 -7.71 -28.77 4.58
N ALA A 78 -6.49 -29.29 4.37
CA ALA A 78 -6.15 -30.04 3.17
C ALA A 78 -6.86 -31.40 3.11
N GLU A 79 -6.99 -32.05 4.26
CA GLU A 79 -7.67 -33.35 4.44
C GLU A 79 -9.20 -33.24 4.52
N LEU A 80 -9.75 -32.02 4.62
CA LEU A 80 -11.18 -31.80 4.75
C LEU A 80 -11.94 -32.24 3.48
N ASP A 81 -13.02 -32.98 3.66
CA ASP A 81 -13.92 -33.38 2.58
C ASP A 81 -14.37 -32.20 1.70
N GLU A 82 -14.47 -32.46 0.40
CA GLU A 82 -14.83 -31.45 -0.59
C GLU A 82 -16.22 -30.83 -0.32
N GLN A 83 -17.16 -31.62 0.21
CA GLN A 83 -18.49 -31.14 0.58
C GLN A 83 -18.46 -30.14 1.74
N SER A 84 -17.65 -30.44 2.77
CA SER A 84 -17.45 -29.55 3.92
C SER A 84 -16.71 -28.28 3.49
N ARG A 85 -15.69 -28.42 2.64
CA ARG A 85 -14.95 -27.29 2.05
C ARG A 85 -15.86 -26.37 1.22
N ARG A 86 -16.77 -26.93 0.42
CA ARG A 86 -17.76 -26.18 -0.36
C ARG A 86 -18.69 -25.33 0.50
N LYS A 87 -19.05 -25.76 1.73
CA LYS A 87 -19.84 -24.94 2.67
C LYS A 87 -19.11 -23.64 3.05
N TYR A 88 -17.81 -23.73 3.32
CA TYR A 88 -16.97 -22.56 3.64
C TYR A 88 -16.70 -21.69 2.40
N GLN A 89 -16.52 -22.29 1.22
CA GLN A 89 -16.38 -21.57 -0.04
C GLN A 89 -17.65 -20.80 -0.42
N LYS A 90 -18.85 -21.37 -0.23
CA LYS A 90 -20.12 -20.66 -0.46
C LYS A 90 -20.30 -19.47 0.48
N LYS A 91 -19.85 -19.58 1.74
CA LYS A 91 -19.88 -18.47 2.71
C LYS A 91 -18.84 -17.39 2.42
N ALA A 92 -17.73 -17.78 1.79
CA ALA A 92 -16.68 -16.89 1.31
C ALA A 92 -16.83 -16.58 -0.18
N ALA A 93 -18.05 -16.67 -0.73
CA ALA A 93 -18.29 -16.56 -2.16
C ALA A 93 -17.64 -15.27 -2.68
N PRO A 94 -16.77 -15.37 -3.69
CA PRO A 94 -16.02 -14.23 -4.18
C PRO A 94 -16.97 -13.18 -4.74
N CYS A 95 -16.52 -11.92 -4.72
CA CYS A 95 -17.13 -10.88 -5.54
C CYS A 95 -17.16 -11.40 -6.99
N PRO A 96 -18.26 -11.20 -7.74
CA PRO A 96 -18.24 -11.41 -9.18
C PRO A 96 -17.07 -10.64 -9.79
N ASP A 97 -16.45 -11.21 -10.83
CA ASP A 97 -15.34 -10.57 -11.51
C ASP A 97 -15.78 -9.21 -12.11
N PRO A 98 -14.86 -8.28 -12.34
CA PRO A 98 -15.18 -7.03 -13.03
C PRO A 98 -15.75 -7.27 -14.43
N SER A 99 -16.59 -6.36 -14.93
CA SER A 99 -17.19 -6.49 -16.26
C SER A 99 -16.15 -6.65 -17.38
N LEU A 100 -15.04 -5.91 -17.29
CA LEU A 100 -13.96 -5.91 -18.28
C LEU A 100 -13.20 -7.24 -18.40
N SER A 101 -13.16 -8.06 -17.34
CA SER A 101 -12.47 -9.37 -17.40
C SER A 101 -13.36 -10.46 -18.00
N VAL A 102 -14.68 -10.31 -17.89
CA VAL A 102 -15.66 -11.26 -18.45
C VAL A 102 -16.03 -10.89 -19.88
N TRP A 103 -16.23 -9.60 -20.14
CA TRP A 103 -16.74 -9.07 -21.40
C TRP A 103 -15.71 -8.15 -22.05
N ARG A 104 -15.25 -8.56 -23.22
CA ARG A 104 -14.36 -7.78 -24.08
C ARG A 104 -15.00 -6.45 -24.48
N PRO A 105 -14.43 -5.28 -24.10
CA PRO A 105 -15.05 -3.97 -24.31
C PRO A 105 -15.09 -3.53 -25.77
N ASP A 106 -14.23 -4.10 -26.61
CA ASP A 106 -14.21 -3.89 -28.06
C ASP A 106 -15.42 -4.53 -28.77
N ILE A 107 -15.92 -5.65 -28.23
CA ILE A 107 -16.97 -6.47 -28.85
C ILE A 107 -18.32 -6.28 -28.16
N TYR A 108 -18.34 -6.24 -26.84
CA TYR A 108 -19.55 -6.20 -26.04
C TYR A 108 -19.89 -4.77 -25.63
N PHE A 109 -21.04 -4.29 -26.12
CA PHE A 109 -21.53 -2.97 -25.78
C PHE A 109 -21.85 -2.89 -24.28
N ALA A 110 -21.65 -1.71 -23.69
CA ALA A 110 -21.78 -1.44 -22.25
C ALA A 110 -20.81 -2.22 -21.33
N SER A 111 -19.79 -2.90 -21.86
CA SER A 111 -18.68 -3.41 -21.03
C SER A 111 -17.71 -2.27 -20.70
N VAL A 112 -17.84 -1.72 -19.49
CA VAL A 112 -17.08 -0.56 -19.00
C VAL A 112 -16.34 -0.88 -17.70
N SER A 113 -15.50 0.04 -17.23
CA SER A 113 -14.90 -0.08 -15.89
C SER A 113 -15.91 0.25 -14.80
N GLU A 114 -15.78 -0.34 -13.61
CA GLU A 114 -16.65 -0.06 -12.46
C GLU A 114 -16.54 1.40 -11.99
N THR A 115 -15.36 1.99 -12.10
CA THR A 115 -15.12 3.40 -11.77
C THR A 115 -15.84 4.32 -12.75
N PHE A 116 -15.85 3.99 -14.04
CA PHE A 116 -16.60 4.73 -15.05
C PHE A 116 -18.12 4.59 -14.84
N GLU A 117 -18.61 3.38 -14.60
CA GLU A 117 -20.02 3.13 -14.30
C GLU A 117 -20.48 3.94 -13.08
N LYS A 118 -19.68 3.97 -12.01
CA LYS A 118 -19.97 4.77 -10.82
C LYS A 118 -20.03 6.27 -11.14
N LYS A 119 -19.02 6.80 -11.85
CA LYS A 119 -19.02 8.21 -12.26
C LYS A 119 -20.20 8.56 -13.17
N MET A 120 -20.60 7.63 -14.03
CA MET A 120 -21.76 7.80 -14.92
C MET A 120 -23.06 7.81 -14.11
N ASP A 121 -23.21 6.96 -13.09
CA ASP A 121 -24.35 6.98 -12.18
C ASP A 121 -24.40 8.28 -11.37
N ASP A 122 -23.28 8.70 -10.80
CA ASP A 122 -23.16 9.95 -10.04
C ASP A 122 -23.55 11.15 -10.92
N TYR A 123 -23.02 11.22 -12.14
CA TYR A 123 -23.37 12.24 -13.13
C TYR A 123 -24.84 12.17 -13.56
N SER A 124 -25.41 10.96 -13.71
CA SER A 124 -26.82 10.77 -14.05
C SER A 124 -27.73 11.38 -12.98
N CYS A 125 -27.38 11.20 -11.70
CA CYS A 125 -28.10 11.79 -10.57
C CYS A 125 -27.99 13.33 -10.55
N GLU A 126 -26.79 13.87 -10.77
CA GLU A 126 -26.59 15.32 -10.86
C GLU A 126 -27.37 15.94 -12.03
N TRP A 127 -27.34 15.29 -13.19
CA TRP A 127 -28.04 15.74 -14.39
C TRP A 127 -29.56 15.72 -14.20
N ALA A 128 -30.11 14.67 -13.57
CA ALA A 128 -31.54 14.60 -13.25
C ALA A 128 -31.96 15.74 -12.30
N ALA A 129 -31.16 16.03 -11.27
CA ALA A 129 -31.42 17.12 -10.34
C ALA A 129 -31.34 18.52 -11.00
N GLN A 130 -30.50 18.67 -12.01
CA GLN A 130 -30.40 19.91 -12.80
C GLN A 130 -31.55 20.06 -13.81
N ALA A 131 -31.97 18.96 -14.44
CA ALA A 131 -33.11 18.95 -15.36
C ALA A 131 -34.43 19.31 -14.66
N GLU A 132 -34.63 18.93 -13.40
CA GLU A 132 -35.79 19.36 -12.60
C GLU A 132 -35.81 20.87 -12.30
N ARG A 133 -34.64 21.52 -12.26
CA ARG A 133 -34.52 22.97 -12.03
C ARG A 133 -34.63 23.81 -13.30
N SER A 134 -34.48 23.18 -14.46
CA SER A 134 -34.42 23.85 -15.76
C SER A 134 -35.77 23.65 -16.48
N TYR A 135 -36.48 24.73 -16.80
CA TYR A 135 -37.77 24.64 -17.52
C TYR A 135 -37.62 24.18 -18.99
N GLU A 136 -36.39 24.07 -19.49
CA GLU A 136 -36.11 23.50 -20.81
C GLU A 136 -36.02 21.98 -20.73
N LYS A 137 -37.05 21.30 -21.26
CA LYS A 137 -36.98 19.86 -21.52
C LYS A 137 -35.91 19.60 -22.56
N SER A 138 -34.72 19.22 -22.12
CA SER A 138 -33.73 18.62 -23.00
C SER A 138 -34.37 17.42 -23.71
N GLY A 139 -34.30 17.38 -25.05
CA GLY A 139 -34.87 16.29 -25.86
C GLY A 139 -34.11 14.96 -25.72
N LEU A 140 -33.18 14.87 -24.76
CA LEU A 140 -32.31 13.73 -24.52
C LEU A 140 -32.84 12.94 -23.32
N SER A 141 -33.15 11.66 -23.54
CA SER A 141 -33.48 10.76 -22.44
C SER A 141 -32.22 10.37 -21.66
N LEU A 142 -32.38 10.05 -20.37
CA LEU A 142 -31.28 9.56 -19.53
C LEU A 142 -30.66 8.27 -20.11
N ASP A 143 -31.49 7.39 -20.69
CA ASP A 143 -31.03 6.17 -21.34
C ASP A 143 -30.22 6.47 -22.61
N SER A 144 -30.63 7.47 -23.39
CA SER A 144 -29.87 7.95 -24.55
C SER A 144 -28.52 8.52 -24.13
N LEU A 145 -28.47 9.28 -23.03
CA LEU A 145 -27.22 9.83 -22.48
C LEU A 145 -26.28 8.72 -22.01
N ARG A 146 -26.79 7.71 -21.27
CA ARG A 146 -25.98 6.55 -20.85
C ARG A 146 -25.44 5.77 -22.04
N THR A 147 -26.28 5.54 -23.04
CA THR A 147 -25.89 4.85 -24.29
C THR A 147 -24.79 5.63 -25.01
N LEU A 148 -24.90 6.96 -25.09
CA LEU A 148 -23.88 7.82 -25.70
C LEU A 148 -22.55 7.77 -24.94
N LEU A 149 -22.58 7.79 -23.61
CA LEU A 149 -21.38 7.71 -22.78
C LEU A 149 -20.69 6.34 -22.92
N GLN A 150 -21.46 5.26 -22.98
CA GLN A 150 -20.95 3.91 -23.24
C GLN A 150 -20.35 3.79 -24.65
N LEU A 151 -20.97 4.42 -25.65
CA LEU A 151 -20.43 4.49 -27.01
C LEU A 151 -19.11 5.27 -27.05
N LYS A 152 -19.04 6.40 -26.34
CA LYS A 152 -17.81 7.20 -26.21
C LYS A 152 -16.70 6.36 -25.58
N TRP A 153 -17.00 5.62 -24.51
CA TRP A 153 -16.05 4.69 -23.88
C TRP A 153 -15.48 3.68 -24.88
N GLN A 154 -16.35 3.00 -25.63
CA GLN A 154 -15.91 1.99 -26.61
C GLN A 154 -15.05 2.59 -27.73
N ARG A 155 -15.32 3.84 -28.12
CA ARG A 155 -14.50 4.59 -29.10
C ARG A 155 -13.19 5.15 -28.54
N SER A 156 -13.03 5.19 -27.22
CA SER A 156 -11.82 5.68 -26.54
C SER A 156 -10.91 4.53 -26.07
N LEU A 157 -11.12 3.32 -26.59
CA LEU A 157 -10.20 2.20 -26.36
C LEU A 157 -8.90 2.42 -27.15
N CYS A 158 -7.79 1.95 -26.58
CA CYS A 158 -6.49 1.92 -27.24
C CYS A 158 -6.53 0.95 -28.43
N ASP A 159 -5.95 1.35 -29.55
CA ASP A 159 -5.95 0.54 -30.76
C ASP A 159 -5.01 -0.68 -30.62
N PRO A 160 -5.41 -1.87 -31.10
CA PRO A 160 -4.53 -3.03 -31.11
C PRO A 160 -3.26 -2.75 -31.94
N GLY A 161 -2.09 -3.00 -31.34
CA GLY A 161 -0.80 -2.76 -32.00
C GLY A 161 -0.15 -1.41 -31.65
N GLU A 162 -0.81 -0.58 -30.85
CA GLU A 162 -0.20 0.65 -30.33
C GLU A 162 1.04 0.34 -29.47
N ALA A 163 2.11 1.11 -29.68
CA ALA A 163 3.41 0.92 -29.02
C ALA A 163 3.41 1.44 -27.58
N VAL A 164 2.51 0.92 -26.73
CA VAL A 164 2.30 1.36 -25.34
C VAL A 164 3.57 1.30 -24.49
N GLY A 165 4.48 0.37 -24.79
CA GLY A 165 5.78 0.28 -24.10
C GLY A 165 6.69 1.46 -24.39
N LEU A 166 6.77 1.90 -25.66
CA LEU A 166 7.56 3.06 -26.06
C LEU A 166 6.93 4.36 -25.53
N LEU A 167 5.61 4.49 -25.65
CA LEU A 167 4.85 5.62 -25.12
C LEU A 167 5.01 5.75 -23.60
N ALA A 168 4.93 4.64 -22.86
CA ALA A 168 5.16 4.63 -21.42
C ALA A 168 6.60 5.05 -21.06
N ALA A 169 7.59 4.57 -21.82
CA ALA A 169 8.99 4.96 -21.61
C ALA A 169 9.22 6.46 -21.85
N GLN A 170 8.66 7.02 -22.92
CA GLN A 170 8.72 8.45 -23.21
C GLN A 170 7.98 9.29 -22.17
N SER A 171 6.78 8.85 -21.76
CA SER A 171 5.94 9.53 -20.76
C SER A 171 6.59 9.63 -19.38
N ILE A 172 7.57 8.77 -19.08
CA ILE A 172 8.38 8.88 -17.86
C ILE A 172 9.68 9.63 -18.15
N GLY A 173 10.36 9.31 -19.26
CA GLY A 173 11.69 9.83 -19.58
C GLY A 173 11.70 11.33 -19.89
N GLU A 174 10.77 11.82 -20.69
CA GLU A 174 10.67 13.24 -21.06
C GLU A 174 10.45 14.14 -19.82
N PRO A 175 9.43 13.94 -18.96
CA PRO A 175 9.27 14.76 -17.77
C PRO A 175 10.38 14.55 -16.74
N SER A 176 11.07 13.40 -16.75
CA SER A 176 12.22 13.19 -15.86
C SER A 176 13.35 14.20 -16.14
N THR A 177 13.50 14.66 -17.38
CA THR A 177 14.47 15.72 -17.70
C THR A 177 14.17 17.02 -16.96
N GLN A 178 12.88 17.34 -16.76
CA GLN A 178 12.43 18.50 -16.01
C GLN A 178 12.70 18.36 -14.50
N MET A 179 12.79 17.12 -13.99
CA MET A 179 13.11 16.84 -12.59
C MET A 179 14.60 17.04 -12.24
N THR A 180 15.45 17.34 -13.23
CA THR A 180 16.90 17.57 -13.01
C THR A 180 17.18 18.92 -12.37
N LEU A 181 16.27 19.90 -12.50
CA LEU A 181 16.40 21.17 -11.81
C LEU A 181 16.11 20.96 -10.32
N ASN A 182 17.12 21.17 -9.48
CA ASN A 182 17.00 21.17 -8.02
C ASN A 182 16.02 22.28 -7.59
N THR A 183 14.74 21.96 -7.53
CA THR A 183 13.74 22.85 -6.97
C THR A 183 13.77 22.68 -5.45
N PHE A 184 14.10 23.79 -4.78
CA PHE A 184 14.16 24.03 -3.34
C PHE A 184 15.43 23.56 -2.61
N HIS A 185 16.38 24.49 -2.51
CA HIS A 185 17.22 24.59 -1.33
C HIS A 185 16.34 24.91 -0.11
N PHE A 186 15.83 23.88 0.57
CA PHE A 186 15.23 24.05 1.90
C PHE A 186 16.35 24.27 2.92
N ALA A 187 16.88 25.49 2.98
CA ALA A 187 17.67 25.92 4.12
C ALA A 187 16.81 25.77 5.40
N GLY A 188 17.23 24.88 6.32
CA GLY A 188 16.66 24.80 7.67
C GLY A 188 15.58 23.73 7.95
N ARG A 189 15.25 22.82 7.03
CA ARG A 189 14.43 21.63 7.35
C ARG A 189 15.23 20.33 7.24
N GLY A 190 15.90 19.93 8.31
CA GLY A 190 16.66 18.67 8.40
C GLY A 190 15.83 17.39 8.42
N GLU A 191 14.51 17.44 8.20
CA GLU A 191 13.61 16.29 8.40
C GLU A 191 13.26 15.51 7.11
N MET A 192 13.64 15.97 5.92
CA MET A 192 13.29 15.27 4.66
C MET A 192 14.46 15.20 3.67
N ASN A 193 15.59 14.63 4.09
CA ASN A 193 16.63 14.16 3.16
C ASN A 193 16.19 12.80 2.56
N VAL A 194 15.06 12.78 1.84
CA VAL A 194 14.69 11.62 1.03
C VAL A 194 15.40 11.76 -0.32
N THR A 195 15.88 10.67 -0.90
CA THR A 195 16.33 10.69 -2.30
C THR A 195 15.17 11.14 -3.20
N LEU A 196 15.29 12.31 -3.82
CA LEU A 196 14.29 12.89 -4.73
C LEU A 196 14.79 12.85 -6.18
N GLY A 197 13.89 13.10 -7.13
CA GLY A 197 14.26 13.32 -8.52
C GLY A 197 14.72 12.07 -9.28
N ILE A 198 15.60 12.29 -10.26
CA ILE A 198 16.24 11.26 -11.09
C ILE A 198 17.00 10.22 -10.26
N PRO A 199 17.76 10.57 -9.20
CA PRO A 199 18.44 9.57 -8.37
C PRO A 199 17.50 8.50 -7.81
N ARG A 200 16.29 8.88 -7.38
CA ARG A 200 15.30 7.93 -6.87
C ARG A 200 14.69 7.07 -7.98
N LEU A 201 14.41 7.68 -9.14
CA LEU A 201 13.93 6.93 -10.31
C LEU A 201 14.94 5.87 -10.75
N ARG A 202 16.24 6.19 -10.76
CA ARG A 202 17.31 5.23 -11.07
C ARG A 202 17.35 4.07 -10.07
N GLU A 203 17.25 4.36 -8.78
CA GLU A 203 17.23 3.32 -7.73
C GLU A 203 16.08 2.34 -7.91
N ILE A 204 14.89 2.83 -8.28
CA ILE A 204 13.67 2.01 -8.44
C ILE A 204 13.68 1.25 -9.77
N LEU A 205 13.90 1.95 -10.89
CA LEU A 205 13.67 1.41 -12.22
C LEU A 205 14.90 0.73 -12.84
N MET A 206 16.10 1.27 -12.61
CA MET A 206 17.31 0.80 -13.31
C MET A 206 18.10 -0.22 -12.49
N VAL A 207 18.27 0.04 -11.20
CA VAL A 207 19.14 -0.78 -10.33
C VAL A 207 18.34 -1.80 -9.53
N ALA A 208 17.08 -1.49 -9.19
CA ALA A 208 16.27 -2.28 -8.25
C ALA A 208 17.04 -2.61 -6.96
N SER A 209 17.71 -1.59 -6.39
CA SER A 209 18.67 -1.78 -5.29
C SER A 209 18.00 -2.37 -4.05
N ALA A 210 18.55 -3.47 -3.53
CA ALA A 210 18.15 -4.02 -2.23
C ALA A 210 18.48 -3.06 -1.08
N ASN A 211 19.57 -2.29 -1.21
CA ASN A 211 20.04 -1.32 -0.22
C ASN A 211 19.84 0.09 -0.75
N ILE A 212 18.67 0.68 -0.48
CA ILE A 212 18.36 2.07 -0.85
C ILE A 212 19.05 3.04 0.11
N LYS A 213 19.47 4.22 -0.40
CA LYS A 213 20.24 5.19 0.40
C LYS A 213 19.48 5.72 1.62
N THR A 214 18.18 5.95 1.46
CA THR A 214 17.31 6.52 2.51
C THR A 214 16.07 5.64 2.69
N PRO A 215 16.17 4.49 3.39
CA PRO A 215 15.02 3.62 3.62
C PRO A 215 14.02 4.28 4.57
N MET A 216 12.74 4.26 4.18
CA MET A 216 11.65 4.81 4.98
C MET A 216 10.54 3.79 5.18
N MET A 217 9.90 3.82 6.35
CA MET A 217 8.76 2.97 6.69
C MET A 217 7.62 3.82 7.23
N SER A 218 6.43 3.70 6.64
CA SER A 218 5.21 4.31 7.15
C SER A 218 4.46 3.31 8.01
N VAL A 219 4.26 3.63 9.29
CA VAL A 219 3.55 2.76 10.23
C VAL A 219 2.15 3.34 10.46
N PRO A 220 1.08 2.70 9.96
CA PRO A 220 -0.28 3.14 10.24
C PRO A 220 -0.62 2.89 11.71
N VAL A 221 -1.20 3.88 12.37
CA VAL A 221 -1.54 3.81 13.79
C VAL A 221 -3.04 3.95 13.95
N PHE A 222 -3.64 3.12 14.81
CA PHE A 222 -5.05 3.25 15.16
C PHE A 222 -5.34 4.63 15.78
N ASN A 223 -6.47 5.22 15.38
CA ASN A 223 -6.90 6.52 15.91
C ASN A 223 -7.49 6.39 17.32
N THR A 224 -6.65 5.97 18.27
CA THR A 224 -7.00 5.79 19.68
C THR A 224 -6.05 6.62 20.52
N LYS A 225 -6.56 7.32 21.54
CA LYS A 225 -5.74 8.14 22.45
C LYS A 225 -4.56 7.36 23.05
N LYS A 226 -4.74 6.07 23.36
CA LYS A 226 -3.68 5.18 23.86
C LYS A 226 -2.57 4.95 22.82
N ALA A 227 -2.92 4.69 21.57
CA ALA A 227 -1.98 4.45 20.49
C ALA A 227 -1.15 5.71 20.18
N LEU A 228 -1.80 6.88 20.13
CA LEU A 228 -1.11 8.17 19.93
C LEU A 228 -0.12 8.49 21.07
N LYS A 229 -0.47 8.20 22.33
CA LYS A 229 0.47 8.34 23.46
C LYS A 229 1.68 7.41 23.30
N LYS A 230 1.46 6.18 22.85
CA LYS A 230 2.54 5.20 22.63
C LYS A 230 3.45 5.61 21.48
N VAL A 231 2.91 6.15 20.39
CA VAL A 231 3.69 6.72 19.27
C VAL A 231 4.54 7.89 19.74
N LYS A 232 3.98 8.81 20.54
CA LYS A 232 4.76 9.91 21.13
C LYS A 232 5.92 9.37 21.97
N SER A 233 5.70 8.32 22.75
CA SER A 233 6.76 7.66 23.52
C SER A 233 7.81 6.97 22.63
N LEU A 234 7.41 6.35 21.52
CA LEU A 234 8.34 5.72 20.58
C LEU A 234 9.18 6.75 19.82
N LYS A 235 8.57 7.87 19.38
CA LYS A 235 9.29 8.99 18.75
C LYS A 235 10.41 9.50 19.67
N LYS A 236 10.11 9.59 20.96
CA LYS A 236 11.05 9.99 22.01
C LYS A 236 12.25 9.04 22.15
N GLN A 237 12.16 7.78 21.78
CA GLN A 237 13.31 6.87 21.87
C GLN A 237 14.34 7.06 20.73
N LEU A 238 14.00 7.75 19.63
CA LEU A 238 14.80 7.72 18.39
C LEU A 238 15.72 8.94 18.15
N THR A 239 15.52 10.09 18.83
CA THR A 239 16.43 11.27 18.73
C THR A 239 17.76 11.06 19.47
N ARG A 240 18.83 11.73 19.01
CA ARG A 240 20.17 11.69 19.64
C ARG A 240 20.25 12.59 20.89
N VAL A 241 21.10 12.23 21.87
CA VAL A 241 21.27 12.90 23.18
C VAL A 241 22.67 13.54 23.33
N LEU A 242 23.53 13.38 22.33
CA LEU A 242 24.92 13.85 22.36
C LEU A 242 25.00 15.27 21.78
N GLU A 243 25.48 16.21 22.59
CA GLU A 243 25.56 17.64 22.24
C GLU A 243 26.89 17.97 21.57
N LYS A 244 27.99 17.57 22.20
CA LYS A 244 29.35 17.86 21.73
C LYS A 244 30.35 16.80 22.19
N ILE A 245 31.39 16.56 21.40
CA ILE A 245 32.57 15.77 21.78
C ILE A 245 33.78 16.67 21.62
N ASP A 246 34.50 16.91 22.71
CA ASP A 246 35.80 17.57 22.69
C ASP A 246 36.91 16.52 22.77
N VAL A 247 37.85 16.57 21.84
CA VAL A 247 39.01 15.67 21.77
C VAL A 247 40.27 16.49 22.01
N GLN A 248 41.01 16.17 23.07
CA GLN A 248 42.31 16.77 23.35
C GLN A 248 43.40 15.71 23.20
N GLU A 249 44.35 15.94 22.31
CA GLU A 249 45.53 15.08 22.11
C GLU A 249 46.73 15.70 22.83
N SER A 250 47.41 14.90 23.64
CA SER A 250 48.66 15.29 24.29
C SER A 250 49.75 14.23 24.08
N PHE A 251 50.99 14.69 23.99
CA PHE A 251 52.15 13.84 23.81
C PHE A 251 52.89 13.73 25.14
N CYS A 252 52.96 12.53 25.70
CA CYS A 252 53.70 12.27 26.93
C CYS A 252 54.97 11.48 26.60
N MET A 253 56.11 11.98 27.04
CA MET A 253 57.41 11.32 26.90
C MET A 253 57.85 10.85 28.28
N GLY A 254 57.89 9.53 28.49
CA GLY A 254 58.37 8.95 29.75
C GLY A 254 59.90 8.93 29.83
N GLU A 255 60.45 8.82 31.05
CA GLU A 255 61.89 8.83 31.35
C GLU A 255 62.72 7.74 30.63
N LYS A 256 62.08 6.74 29.99
CA LYS A 256 62.73 5.63 29.26
C LYS A 256 62.31 5.53 27.78
N GLN A 257 62.42 6.62 27.02
CA GLN A 257 62.24 6.70 25.54
C GLN A 257 60.91 6.21 24.92
N ASN A 258 59.91 5.79 25.71
CA ASN A 258 58.60 5.46 25.16
C ASN A 258 57.75 6.74 24.99
N LYS A 259 57.39 7.04 23.74
CA LYS A 259 56.48 8.13 23.36
C LYS A 259 55.05 7.59 23.36
N PHE A 260 54.20 8.15 24.21
CA PHE A 260 52.77 7.83 24.24
C PHE A 260 51.97 9.02 23.75
N ARG A 261 50.98 8.76 22.88
CA ARG A 261 49.94 9.73 22.54
C ARG A 261 48.75 9.46 23.45
N VAL A 262 48.36 10.46 24.22
CA VAL A 262 47.22 10.39 25.13
C VAL A 262 46.07 11.17 24.49
N TYR A 263 44.97 10.48 24.21
CA TYR A 263 43.74 11.09 23.72
C TYR A 263 42.75 11.23 24.88
N GLN A 264 42.46 12.45 25.27
CA GLN A 264 41.43 12.76 26.26
C GLN A 264 40.13 13.13 25.52
N LEU A 265 39.16 12.21 25.56
CA LEU A 265 37.83 12.39 25.00
C LEU A 265 36.88 12.92 26.08
N ARG A 266 36.33 14.12 25.89
CA ARG A 266 35.32 14.72 26.76
C ARG A 266 33.97 14.75 26.05
N PHE A 267 33.08 13.85 26.45
CA PHE A 267 31.71 13.82 25.95
C PHE A 267 30.84 14.79 26.77
N GLN A 268 30.23 15.77 26.10
CA GLN A 268 29.23 16.65 26.69
C GLN A 268 27.84 16.19 26.27
N PHE A 269 27.09 15.72 27.25
CA PHE A 269 25.69 15.33 27.09
C PHE A 269 24.80 16.47 27.55
N LEU A 270 23.63 16.62 26.91
CA LEU A 270 22.62 17.57 27.37
C LEU A 270 22.27 17.28 28.84
N PRO A 271 21.95 18.28 29.67
CA PRO A 271 21.49 18.04 31.03
C PRO A 271 20.15 17.29 31.06
N HIS A 272 19.93 16.46 32.09
CA HIS A 272 18.76 15.57 32.20
C HIS A 272 17.42 16.28 32.02
N ALA A 273 17.28 17.48 32.58
CA ALA A 273 16.06 18.28 32.50
C ALA A 273 15.61 18.56 31.05
N TYR A 274 16.54 18.73 30.11
CA TYR A 274 16.25 19.07 28.72
C TYR A 274 15.77 17.87 27.90
N TYR A 275 16.24 16.67 28.22
CA TYR A 275 15.87 15.47 27.47
C TYR A 275 14.90 14.55 28.22
N GLN A 276 14.63 14.75 29.51
CA GLN A 276 13.68 13.92 30.29
C GLN A 276 12.27 13.92 29.69
N GLN A 277 11.83 15.04 29.13
CA GLN A 277 10.54 15.14 28.46
C GLN A 277 10.56 14.51 27.06
N GLU A 278 11.71 14.48 26.40
CA GLU A 278 11.88 13.99 25.02
C GLU A 278 12.47 12.58 24.92
N LYS A 279 12.92 11.97 26.02
CA LYS A 279 13.59 10.67 26.08
C LYS A 279 13.08 9.86 27.27
N CYS A 280 12.93 8.56 27.05
CA CYS A 280 12.74 7.60 28.13
C CYS A 280 14.09 6.96 28.52
N MET A 281 15.13 7.78 28.71
CA MET A 281 16.49 7.33 29.05
C MET A 281 16.91 7.98 30.36
N ARG A 282 17.50 7.22 31.27
CA ARG A 282 18.13 7.76 32.48
C ARG A 282 19.61 8.02 32.20
N PRO A 283 20.27 8.93 32.95
CA PRO A 283 21.72 9.14 32.82
C PRO A 283 22.53 7.83 32.97
N GLU A 284 22.07 6.94 33.84
CA GLU A 284 22.65 5.60 34.05
C GLU A 284 22.65 4.75 32.77
N ASP A 285 21.56 4.78 32.00
CA ASP A 285 21.42 4.01 30.77
C ASP A 285 22.38 4.54 29.68
N ILE A 286 22.66 5.85 29.69
CA ILE A 286 23.62 6.50 28.78
C ILE A 286 25.05 6.10 29.15
N LEU A 287 25.40 6.14 30.44
CA LEU A 287 26.73 5.72 30.92
C LEU A 287 26.97 4.24 30.64
N HIS A 288 25.99 3.39 30.92
CA HIS A 288 26.07 1.96 30.64
C HIS A 288 26.24 1.67 29.14
N PHE A 289 25.55 2.42 28.28
CA PHE A 289 25.72 2.33 26.82
C PHE A 289 27.14 2.73 26.39
N MET A 290 27.68 3.80 26.97
CA MET A 290 29.05 4.23 26.68
C MET A 290 30.04 3.15 27.14
N GLU A 291 29.92 2.63 28.36
CA GLU A 291 30.83 1.62 28.91
C GLU A 291 30.82 0.28 28.16
N THR A 292 29.66 -0.15 27.65
CA THR A 292 29.53 -1.45 26.98
C THR A 292 29.90 -1.41 25.50
N ARG A 293 29.67 -0.28 24.83
CA ARG A 293 29.74 -0.17 23.37
C ARG A 293 30.93 0.65 22.87
N THR A 294 31.50 1.53 23.70
CA THR A 294 32.82 2.07 23.40
C THR A 294 33.86 1.02 23.80
N PRO A 295 34.77 0.61 22.90
CA PRO A 295 35.81 -0.33 23.26
C PRO A 295 36.61 0.28 24.42
N ARG A 296 36.73 -0.46 25.53
CA ARG A 296 37.76 -0.15 26.52
C ARG A 296 39.10 -0.30 25.80
N ALA A 297 39.74 0.83 25.51
CA ALA A 297 41.08 0.88 24.96
C ALA A 297 42.10 0.49 26.04
#